data_AF-A0A845Y2J8-F1
#
_entry.id   AF-A0A845Y2J8-F1
#
_cell.length_a   1.000
_cell.length_b   1.000
_cell.length_c   1.000
_cell.angle_alpha   90.00
_cell.angle_beta   90.00
_cell.angle_gamma   90.00
#
_symmetry.space_group_name_H-M   'P 1'
#
loop_
_entity.id
_entity.type
_entity.pdbx_description
1 polymer ?
#
loop_
_entity_poly.entity_id
_entity_poly.type
_entity_poly.pdbx_seq_one_letter_code
_entity_poly.pdbx_strand_id
1 'polypeptide(L)'
;MTTATTDIAPIRATISKWYYKELWDWDLDKMANVEELSSFIELGTFLKSLLIAANGDGKLSEAERKWVIGRAATAGAPESLLKELETYPANQDISEVVTSTNVTSKGRRAVIYFAIKAAAADAEYAEGEKATIRKMAKAIDISEEVVKEIEDLCLEEERIKQKRISLCLPEGDPYN
;
A
#
# COMPACT_ATOMS: atom_id res chain seq x y z
N MET A 1 -18.10 33.72 10.31
CA MET A 1 -16.81 33.55 9.60
C MET A 1 -16.82 32.17 8.99
N THR A 2 -17.07 32.09 7.69
CA THR A 2 -16.96 30.86 6.91
C THR A 2 -15.46 30.63 6.67
N THR A 3 -14.86 29.65 7.34
CA THR A 3 -13.52 29.19 6.99
C THR A 3 -13.58 28.70 5.55
N ALA A 4 -12.93 29.40 4.64
CA ALA A 4 -12.73 28.91 3.29
C ALA A 4 -11.93 27.60 3.40
N THR A 5 -12.61 26.46 3.24
CA THR A 5 -11.97 25.16 3.09
C THR A 5 -11.03 25.26 1.90
N THR A 6 -9.73 25.20 2.15
CA THR A 6 -8.72 25.15 1.09
C THR A 6 -9.00 23.90 0.26
N ASP A 7 -9.14 24.05 -1.05
CA ASP A 7 -9.23 22.90 -1.93
C ASP A 7 -7.87 22.18 -1.93
N ILE A 8 -7.85 21.02 -1.28
CA ILE A 8 -6.66 20.20 -1.12
C ILE A 8 -6.40 19.29 -2.33
N ALA A 9 -7.29 19.25 -3.33
CA ALA A 9 -7.13 18.37 -4.48
C ALA A 9 -5.86 18.64 -5.30
N PRO A 10 -5.45 19.90 -5.58
CA PRO A 10 -4.20 20.17 -6.31
C PRO A 10 -2.95 19.73 -5.53
N ILE A 11 -2.95 19.90 -4.20
CA ILE A 11 -1.86 19.45 -3.32
C ILE A 11 -1.76 17.93 -3.36
N ARG A 12 -2.89 17.23 -3.23
CA ARG A 12 -2.96 15.78 -3.27
C ARG A 12 -2.44 15.21 -4.61
N ALA A 13 -2.80 15.86 -5.72
CA ALA A 13 -2.28 15.50 -7.04
C ALA A 13 -0.76 15.68 -7.14
N THR A 14 -0.21 16.73 -6.53
CA THR A 14 1.24 16.94 -6.50
C THR A 14 1.96 15.85 -5.71
N ILE A 15 1.42 15.49 -4.53
CA ILE A 15 1.97 14.44 -3.67
C ILE A 15 1.97 13.10 -4.40
N SER A 16 0.86 12.71 -5.02
CA SER A 16 0.76 11.41 -5.69
C SER A 16 1.70 11.31 -6.88
N LYS A 17 1.81 12.37 -7.70
CA LYS A 17 2.77 12.43 -8.83
C LYS A 17 4.20 12.21 -8.36
N TRP A 18 4.62 12.94 -7.31
CA TRP A 18 5.97 12.79 -6.78
C TRP A 18 6.20 11.39 -6.21
N TYR A 19 5.23 10.85 -5.46
CA TYR A 19 5.33 9.51 -4.90
C TYR A 19 5.48 8.41 -5.95
N TYR A 20 4.66 8.42 -7.01
CA TYR A 20 4.77 7.42 -8.07
C TYR A 20 6.06 7.58 -8.89
N LYS A 21 6.55 8.81 -9.04
CA LYS A 21 7.88 9.06 -9.61
C LYS A 21 8.99 8.47 -8.76
N GLU A 22 9.00 8.72 -7.45
CA GLU A 22 10.05 8.16 -6.57
C GLU A 22 9.99 6.63 -6.49
N LEU A 23 8.78 6.07 -6.48
CA LEU A 23 8.62 4.63 -6.31
C LEU A 23 8.88 3.82 -7.59
N TRP A 24 8.47 4.34 -8.76
CA TRP A 24 8.49 3.57 -10.01
C TRP A 24 9.11 4.32 -11.20
N ASP A 25 9.64 5.53 -10.99
CA ASP A 25 10.06 6.46 -12.05
C ASP A 25 8.94 6.81 -13.05
N TRP A 26 7.70 6.80 -12.56
CA TRP A 26 6.51 7.11 -13.36
C TRP A 26 6.29 8.61 -13.47
N ASP A 27 6.41 9.14 -14.69
CA ASP A 27 6.02 10.51 -15.02
C ASP A 27 4.54 10.57 -15.40
N LEU A 28 3.67 10.74 -14.39
CA LEU A 28 2.22 10.78 -14.60
C LEU A 28 1.79 11.93 -15.52
N ASP A 29 2.53 13.03 -15.62
CA ASP A 29 2.18 14.13 -16.53
C ASP A 29 2.35 13.75 -18.01
N LYS A 30 3.13 12.69 -18.29
CA LYS A 30 3.40 12.19 -19.66
C LYS A 30 2.63 10.91 -19.99
N MET A 31 1.92 10.32 -19.03
CA MET A 31 1.16 9.10 -19.27
C MET A 31 -0.15 9.40 -19.98
N ALA A 32 -0.37 8.79 -21.15
CA ALA A 32 -1.54 9.02 -21.97
C ALA A 32 -2.88 8.61 -21.30
N ASN A 33 -2.83 7.69 -20.32
CA ASN A 33 -4.01 7.05 -19.73
C ASN A 33 -4.06 7.15 -18.20
N VAL A 34 -3.64 8.28 -17.60
CA VAL A 34 -3.70 8.44 -16.13
C VAL A 34 -5.12 8.28 -15.58
N GLU A 35 -6.13 8.63 -16.35
CA GLU A 35 -7.55 8.48 -15.96
C GLU A 35 -7.94 7.00 -15.80
N GLU A 36 -7.40 6.09 -16.63
CA GLU A 36 -7.61 4.64 -16.51
C GLU A 36 -6.91 4.02 -15.28
N LEU A 37 -5.85 4.66 -14.76
CA LEU A 37 -5.15 4.22 -13.55
C LEU A 37 -5.90 4.57 -12.26
N SER A 38 -7.04 5.28 -12.33
CA SER A 38 -7.51 6.14 -11.24
C SER A 38 -8.95 5.94 -10.77
N SER A 39 -9.58 4.78 -11.01
CA SER A 39 -10.90 4.57 -10.42
C SER A 39 -10.80 4.40 -8.89
N PHE A 40 -11.55 5.21 -8.14
CA PHE A 40 -11.58 5.11 -6.67
C PHE A 40 -12.05 3.75 -6.18
N ILE A 41 -12.85 3.05 -6.98
CA ILE A 41 -13.31 1.68 -6.70
C ILE A 41 -12.12 0.72 -6.71
N GLU A 42 -11.26 0.78 -7.73
CA GLU A 42 -10.07 -0.06 -7.81
C GLU A 42 -9.05 0.27 -6.72
N LEU A 43 -8.82 1.57 -6.46
CA LEU A 43 -7.94 1.98 -5.36
C LEU A 43 -8.47 1.50 -3.99
N GLY A 44 -9.79 1.61 -3.76
CA GLY A 44 -10.43 1.14 -2.54
C GLY A 44 -10.30 -0.38 -2.35
N THR A 45 -10.57 -1.16 -3.40
CA THR A 45 -10.40 -2.62 -3.37
C THR A 45 -8.95 -3.02 -3.12
N PHE A 46 -8.00 -2.34 -3.77
CA PHE A 46 -6.58 -2.52 -3.54
C PHE A 46 -6.21 -2.28 -2.07
N LEU A 47 -6.61 -1.14 -1.48
CA LEU A 47 -6.28 -0.78 -0.10
C LEU A 47 -6.93 -1.72 0.93
N LYS A 48 -8.18 -2.13 0.70
CA LYS A 48 -8.88 -3.12 1.54
C LYS A 48 -8.19 -4.48 1.52
N SER A 49 -7.69 -4.89 0.35
CA SER A 49 -6.91 -6.13 0.21
C SER A 49 -5.64 -6.09 1.07
N LEU A 50 -4.97 -4.92 1.17
CA LEU A 50 -3.80 -4.78 2.05
C LEU A 50 -4.17 -4.95 3.53
N LEU A 51 -5.27 -4.34 3.98
CA LEU A 51 -5.73 -4.46 5.37
C LEU A 51 -6.14 -5.90 5.72
N ILE A 52 -6.80 -6.61 4.81
CA ILE A 52 -7.15 -8.03 5.01
C ILE A 52 -5.88 -8.89 5.08
N ALA A 53 -4.89 -8.62 4.22
CA ALA A 53 -3.62 -9.34 4.22
C ALA A 53 -2.86 -9.16 5.54
N ALA A 54 -2.80 -7.93 6.05
CA ALA A 54 -2.23 -7.59 7.35
C ALA A 54 -3.02 -8.23 8.52
N ASN A 55 -4.35 -8.30 8.42
CA ASN A 55 -5.19 -8.99 9.42
C ASN A 55 -5.16 -10.54 9.31
N GLY A 56 -4.17 -11.13 8.64
CA GLY A 56 -4.15 -12.55 8.27
C GLY A 56 -4.06 -13.51 9.45
N ASP A 57 -3.59 -13.04 10.61
CA ASP A 57 -3.56 -13.77 11.88
C ASP A 57 -4.78 -13.47 12.79
N GLY A 58 -5.71 -12.64 12.31
CA GLY A 58 -6.88 -12.16 13.04
C GLY A 58 -6.63 -10.93 13.91
N LYS A 59 -5.44 -10.31 13.83
CA LYS A 59 -5.06 -9.14 14.62
C LYS A 59 -4.34 -8.09 13.77
N LEU A 60 -5.12 -7.20 13.17
CA LEU A 60 -4.59 -6.00 12.56
C LEU A 60 -4.07 -5.00 13.61
N SER A 61 -2.77 -4.75 13.62
CA SER A 61 -2.12 -3.77 14.50
C SER A 61 -2.44 -2.32 14.07
N GLU A 62 -2.20 -1.38 15.00
CA GLU A 62 -2.33 0.04 14.70
C GLU A 62 -1.28 0.50 13.68
N ALA A 63 -0.07 -0.06 13.71
CA ALA A 63 1.03 0.30 12.82
C ALA A 63 0.75 -0.12 11.38
N GLU A 64 0.27 -1.35 11.16
CA GLU A 64 -0.14 -1.83 9.83
C GLU A 64 -1.29 -1.00 9.25
N ARG A 65 -2.32 -0.72 10.06
CA ARG A 65 -3.44 0.13 9.62
C ARG A 65 -2.95 1.54 9.24
N LYS A 66 -2.14 2.17 10.10
CA LYS A 66 -1.58 3.50 9.82
C LYS A 66 -0.71 3.49 8.57
N TRP A 67 0.03 2.42 8.34
CA TRP A 67 0.84 2.27 7.14
C TRP A 67 -0.02 2.28 5.88
N VAL A 68 -1.11 1.50 5.84
CA VAL A 68 -2.03 1.47 4.69
C VAL A 68 -2.70 2.83 4.47
N ILE A 69 -3.14 3.50 5.54
CA ILE A 69 -3.76 4.83 5.46
C ILE A 69 -2.74 5.88 4.96
N GLY A 70 -1.51 5.86 5.46
CA GLY A 70 -0.44 6.75 5.00
C GLY A 70 -0.18 6.56 3.51
N ARG A 71 -0.02 5.31 3.07
CA ARG A 71 0.13 4.96 1.65
C ARG A 71 -1.07 5.41 0.81
N ALA A 72 -2.29 5.26 1.31
CA ALA A 72 -3.50 5.72 0.64
C ALA A 72 -3.50 7.24 0.44
N ALA A 73 -3.17 7.99 1.50
CA ALA A 73 -3.10 9.44 1.47
C ALA A 73 -2.04 9.92 0.46
N THR A 74 -0.85 9.31 0.46
CA THR A 74 0.23 9.63 -0.48
C THR A 74 -0.13 9.26 -1.92
N ALA A 75 -0.86 8.16 -2.13
CA ALA A 75 -1.36 7.77 -3.46
C ALA A 75 -2.52 8.65 -3.96
N GLY A 76 -3.01 9.58 -3.14
CA GLY A 76 -4.03 10.54 -3.50
C GLY A 76 -5.47 10.10 -3.26
N ALA A 77 -5.70 9.14 -2.35
CA ALA A 77 -7.03 8.75 -1.92
C ALA A 77 -7.83 9.95 -1.36
N PRO A 78 -9.15 10.02 -1.63
CA PRO A 78 -10.02 11.05 -1.07
C PRO A 78 -10.21 10.83 0.44
N GLU A 79 -10.52 11.90 1.16
CA GLU A 79 -10.71 11.87 2.62
C GLU A 79 -11.80 10.87 3.04
N SER A 80 -12.87 10.72 2.25
CA SER A 80 -13.92 9.73 2.50
C SER A 80 -13.37 8.30 2.54
N LEU A 81 -12.46 7.95 1.64
CA LEU A 81 -11.82 6.63 1.62
C LEU A 81 -10.85 6.47 2.78
N LEU A 82 -10.10 7.52 3.15
CA LEU A 82 -9.22 7.47 4.34
C LEU A 82 -10.01 7.16 5.61
N LYS A 83 -11.14 7.85 5.82
CA LYS A 83 -12.04 7.62 6.96
C LYS A 83 -12.66 6.23 6.95
N GLU A 84 -12.97 5.70 5.77
CA GLU A 84 -13.45 4.31 5.64
C GLU A 84 -12.38 3.32 6.12
N LEU A 85 -11.12 3.51 5.72
CA LEU A 85 -10.00 2.64 6.07
C LEU A 85 -9.64 2.67 7.56
N GLU A 86 -9.95 3.75 8.28
CA GLU A 86 -9.75 3.83 9.74
C GLU A 86 -10.58 2.79 10.51
N THR A 87 -11.78 2.49 10.03
CA THR A 87 -12.75 1.62 10.73
C THR A 87 -13.04 0.32 10.00
N TYR A 88 -12.42 0.10 8.84
CA TYR A 88 -12.62 -1.10 8.04
C TYR A 88 -12.21 -2.37 8.81
N PRO A 89 -13.09 -3.40 8.90
CA PRO A 89 -12.90 -4.55 9.78
C PRO A 89 -11.89 -5.59 9.25
N ALA A 90 -11.57 -5.58 7.95
CA ALA A 90 -10.53 -6.42 7.35
C ALA A 90 -10.69 -7.95 7.58
N ASN A 91 -11.91 -8.45 7.76
CA ASN A 91 -12.22 -9.85 8.08
C ASN A 91 -12.87 -10.62 6.92
N GLN A 92 -12.86 -10.05 5.72
CA GLN A 92 -13.46 -10.63 4.52
C GLN A 92 -12.53 -11.65 3.85
N ASP A 93 -13.06 -12.50 2.97
CA ASP A 93 -12.21 -13.40 2.19
C ASP A 93 -11.36 -12.61 1.19
N ILE A 94 -10.04 -12.65 1.38
CA ILE A 94 -9.08 -11.97 0.50
C ILE A 94 -9.22 -12.38 -0.97
N SER A 95 -9.55 -13.64 -1.27
CA SER A 95 -9.69 -14.12 -2.65
C SER A 95 -10.89 -13.49 -3.34
N GLU A 96 -12.00 -13.29 -2.63
CA GLU A 96 -13.18 -12.59 -3.17
C GLU A 96 -12.90 -11.11 -3.37
N VAL A 97 -12.29 -10.46 -2.38
CA VAL A 97 -12.02 -9.01 -2.44
C VAL A 97 -11.02 -8.68 -3.55
N VAL A 98 -9.90 -9.40 -3.65
CA VAL A 98 -8.84 -9.08 -4.62
C VAL A 98 -9.28 -9.34 -6.08
N THR A 99 -10.28 -10.19 -6.29
CA THR A 99 -10.83 -10.50 -7.62
C THR A 99 -12.09 -9.70 -7.97
N SER A 100 -12.64 -8.93 -7.04
CA SER A 100 -13.91 -8.19 -7.21
C SER A 100 -13.85 -7.05 -8.22
N THR A 101 -12.65 -6.65 -8.66
CA THR A 101 -12.42 -5.54 -9.59
C THR A 101 -11.24 -5.88 -10.52
N ASN A 102 -11.09 -5.14 -11.61
CA ASN A 102 -9.96 -5.26 -12.54
C ASN A 102 -8.63 -4.70 -11.98
N VAL A 103 -8.51 -4.52 -10.66
CA VAL A 103 -7.29 -4.15 -9.90
C VAL A 103 -6.05 -4.97 -10.29
N THR A 104 -6.23 -6.04 -11.04
CA THR A 104 -5.30 -7.15 -11.19
C THR A 104 -4.96 -7.48 -12.65
N SER A 105 -5.28 -6.67 -13.66
CA SER A 105 -4.81 -7.04 -15.03
C SER A 105 -3.34 -6.69 -15.29
N LYS A 106 -2.87 -5.51 -14.85
CA LYS A 106 -1.52 -5.01 -15.15
C LYS A 106 -0.60 -4.79 -13.92
N GLY A 107 -1.16 -4.78 -12.70
CA GLY A 107 -0.43 -4.40 -11.47
C GLY A 107 -0.32 -5.48 -10.38
N ARG A 108 -0.68 -6.75 -10.66
CA ARG A 108 -0.85 -7.81 -9.62
C ARG A 108 0.32 -7.97 -8.67
N ARG A 109 1.55 -7.95 -9.19
CA ARG A 109 2.77 -8.09 -8.37
C ARG A 109 2.96 -6.92 -7.41
N ALA A 110 2.59 -5.70 -7.84
CA ALA A 110 2.60 -4.53 -6.97
C ALA A 110 1.60 -4.68 -5.81
N VAL A 111 0.47 -5.38 -6.04
CA VAL A 111 -0.50 -5.68 -4.98
C VAL A 111 0.12 -6.56 -3.90
N ILE A 112 0.84 -7.62 -4.29
CA ILE A 112 1.58 -8.49 -3.35
C ILE A 112 2.69 -7.72 -2.63
N TYR A 113 3.46 -6.93 -3.37
CA TYR A 113 4.51 -6.08 -2.80
C TYR A 113 3.97 -5.17 -1.69
N PHE A 114 2.89 -4.43 -1.95
CA PHE A 114 2.32 -3.55 -0.94
C PHE A 114 1.66 -4.32 0.20
N ALA A 115 1.15 -5.53 -0.02
CA ALA A 115 0.58 -6.36 1.05
C ALA A 115 1.66 -6.82 2.03
N ILE A 116 2.82 -7.23 1.52
CA ILE A 116 3.99 -7.59 2.35
C ILE A 116 4.47 -6.37 3.14
N LYS A 117 4.59 -5.20 2.49
CA LYS A 117 5.03 -3.96 3.16
C LYS A 117 4.03 -3.50 4.23
N ALA A 118 2.73 -3.73 4.01
CA ALA A 118 1.68 -3.41 4.98
C ALA A 118 1.73 -4.33 6.19
N ALA A 119 1.81 -5.65 5.98
CA ALA A 119 1.90 -6.65 7.05
C ALA A 119 3.17 -6.46 7.89
N ALA A 120 4.33 -6.24 7.25
CA ALA A 120 5.60 -6.04 7.95
C ALA A 120 5.76 -4.67 8.65
N ALA A 121 4.71 -3.82 8.68
CA ALA A 121 4.82 -2.45 9.14
C ALA A 121 5.01 -2.30 10.65
N ASP A 122 4.62 -3.29 11.44
CA ASP A 122 4.84 -3.34 12.89
C ASP A 122 6.14 -4.07 13.29
N ALA A 123 6.98 -4.40 12.30
CA ALA A 123 8.20 -5.18 12.41
C ALA A 123 8.00 -6.68 12.70
N GLU A 124 6.76 -7.16 12.68
CA GLU A 124 6.41 -8.57 12.66
C GLU A 124 5.89 -8.92 11.25
N TYR A 125 6.29 -10.08 10.72
CA TYR A 125 5.70 -10.61 9.49
C TYR A 125 5.26 -12.05 9.77
N ALA A 126 4.06 -12.17 10.32
CA ALA A 126 3.57 -13.38 10.95
C ALA A 126 3.15 -14.44 9.92
N GLU A 127 3.09 -15.71 10.35
CA GLU A 127 2.70 -16.81 9.47
C GLU A 127 1.25 -16.69 8.96
N GLY A 128 0.34 -16.07 9.74
CA GLY A 128 -1.04 -15.80 9.33
C GLY A 128 -1.13 -14.80 8.18
N GLU A 129 -0.38 -13.71 8.25
CA GLU A 129 -0.25 -12.72 7.16
C GLU A 129 0.37 -13.35 5.91
N LYS A 130 1.47 -14.09 6.06
CA LYS A 130 2.11 -14.83 4.96
C LYS A 130 1.13 -15.79 4.27
N ALA A 131 0.38 -16.57 5.05
CA ALA A 131 -0.62 -17.49 4.52
C ALA A 131 -1.71 -16.74 3.75
N THR A 132 -2.16 -15.60 4.27
CA THR A 132 -3.17 -14.76 3.62
C THR A 132 -2.65 -14.13 2.33
N ILE A 133 -1.39 -13.67 2.31
CA ILE A 133 -0.72 -13.14 1.11
C ILE A 133 -0.52 -14.23 0.06
N ARG A 134 -0.16 -15.46 0.44
CA ARG A 134 -0.09 -16.59 -0.51
C ARG A 134 -1.47 -16.94 -1.07
N LYS A 135 -2.53 -16.92 -0.25
CA LYS A 135 -3.91 -17.10 -0.70
C LYS A 135 -4.32 -16.01 -1.70
N MET A 136 -3.98 -14.76 -1.41
CA MET A 136 -4.20 -13.60 -2.27
C MET A 136 -3.46 -13.74 -3.61
N ALA A 137 -2.18 -14.08 -3.58
CA ALA A 137 -1.34 -14.31 -4.76
C ALA A 137 -1.92 -15.40 -5.68
N LYS A 138 -2.32 -16.53 -5.09
CA LYS A 138 -2.97 -17.62 -5.83
C LYS A 138 -4.27 -17.17 -6.50
N ALA A 139 -5.10 -16.38 -5.83
CA ALA A 139 -6.36 -15.88 -6.38
C ALA A 139 -6.17 -14.97 -7.60
N ILE A 140 -5.01 -14.29 -7.67
CA ILE A 140 -4.64 -13.44 -8.80
C ILE A 140 -3.56 -14.09 -9.68
N ASP A 141 -3.42 -15.42 -9.65
CA ASP A 141 -2.54 -16.16 -10.55
C ASP A 141 -1.08 -15.66 -10.53
N ILE A 142 -0.54 -15.51 -9.32
CA ILE A 142 0.88 -15.31 -9.02
C ILE A 142 1.41 -16.58 -8.33
N SER A 143 2.54 -17.09 -8.82
CA SER A 143 3.16 -18.29 -8.25
C SER A 143 3.86 -17.98 -6.92
N GLU A 144 4.02 -19.01 -6.09
CA GLU A 144 4.68 -18.89 -4.79
C GLU A 144 6.15 -18.46 -4.91
N GLU A 145 6.83 -18.87 -5.99
CA GLU A 145 8.20 -18.44 -6.29
C GLU A 145 8.26 -16.93 -6.50
N VAL A 146 7.30 -16.35 -7.23
CA VAL A 146 7.22 -14.90 -7.43
C VAL A 146 6.90 -14.18 -6.13
N VAL A 147 6.04 -14.76 -5.27
CA VAL A 147 5.78 -14.18 -3.93
C VAL A 147 7.08 -14.12 -3.13
N LYS A 148 7.87 -15.19 -3.14
CA LYS A 148 9.17 -15.25 -2.45
C LYS A 148 10.17 -14.22 -3.00
N GLU A 149 10.25 -14.04 -4.31
CA GLU A 149 11.08 -12.99 -4.92
C GLU A 149 10.68 -11.59 -4.42
N ILE A 150 9.37 -11.35 -4.24
CA ILE A 150 8.87 -10.08 -3.72
C ILE A 150 9.17 -9.94 -2.21
N GLU A 151 9.03 -11.01 -1.42
CA GLU A 151 9.45 -11.02 0.00
C GLU A 151 10.94 -10.66 0.13
N ASP A 152 11.81 -11.27 -0.67
CA ASP A 152 13.24 -11.01 -0.70
C ASP A 152 13.55 -9.55 -1.08
N LEU A 153 12.83 -9.00 -2.07
CA LEU A 153 12.92 -7.59 -2.44
C LEU A 153 12.54 -6.67 -1.27
N CYS A 154 11.42 -6.93 -0.60
CA CYS A 154 10.97 -6.10 0.54
C CYS A 154 11.99 -6.11 1.69
N LEU A 155 12.60 -7.26 1.96
CA LEU A 155 13.66 -7.39 2.95
C LEU A 155 14.90 -6.60 2.56
N GLU A 156 15.32 -6.67 1.30
CA GLU A 156 16.48 -5.91 0.81
C GLU A 156 16.23 -4.40 0.85
N GLU A 157 15.04 -3.94 0.46
CA GLU A 157 14.67 -2.53 0.58
C GLU A 157 14.74 -2.02 2.02
N GLU A 158 14.31 -2.82 3.00
CA GLU A 158 14.41 -2.43 4.40
C GLU A 158 15.87 -2.34 4.85
N ARG A 159 16.75 -3.28 4.43
CA ARG A 159 18.19 -3.17 4.70
C ARG A 159 18.79 -1.92 4.08
N ILE A 160 18.43 -1.59 2.84
CA ILE A 160 18.90 -0.38 2.15
C ILE A 160 18.39 0.87 2.88
N LYS A 161 17.14 0.88 3.35
CA LYS A 161 16.57 1.96 4.16
C LYS A 161 17.34 2.14 5.46
N GLN A 162 17.63 1.07 6.20
CA GLN A 162 18.44 1.14 7.43
C GLN A 162 19.85 1.64 7.16
N LYS A 163 20.49 1.19 6.06
CA LYS A 163 21.79 1.71 5.61
C LYS A 163 21.73 3.21 5.30
N ARG A 164 20.69 3.67 4.61
CA ARG A 164 20.48 5.09 4.29
C ARG A 164 20.32 5.92 5.58
N ILE A 165 19.52 5.43 6.53
CA ILE A 165 19.35 6.09 7.84
C ILE A 165 20.70 6.20 8.55
N SER A 166 21.44 5.10 8.69
CA SER A 166 22.74 5.11 9.37
C SER A 166 23.78 6.02 8.69
N LEU A 167 23.78 6.10 7.37
CA LEU A 167 24.74 6.91 6.61
C LEU A 167 24.39 8.40 6.60
N CYS A 168 23.11 8.73 6.42
CA CYS A 168 22.66 10.12 6.26
C CYS A 168 22.31 10.79 7.59
N LEU A 169 21.95 10.00 8.61
CA LEU A 169 21.53 10.45 9.94
C LEU A 169 22.37 9.75 11.03
N PRO A 170 23.71 9.94 11.03
CA PRO A 170 24.60 9.21 11.93
C PRO A 170 24.39 9.52 13.42
N GLU A 171 23.81 10.69 13.72
CA GLU A 171 23.50 11.14 15.09
C GLU A 171 22.06 10.78 15.51
N GLY A 172 21.31 10.09 14.66
CA GLY A 172 19.91 9.73 14.89
C GLY A 172 18.92 10.67 14.21
N ASP A 173 17.65 10.55 14.58
CA ASP A 173 16.56 11.38 14.06
C ASP A 173 16.76 12.84 14.51
N PRO A 174 16.89 13.82 13.60
CA PRO A 174 17.14 15.22 13.94
C PRO A 174 15.97 15.89 14.68
N TYR A 175 14.82 15.22 14.78
CA TYR A 175 13.63 15.71 15.48
C TYR A 175 13.35 14.98 16.80
N ASN A 176 14.21 14.03 17.21
CA ASN A 176 14.16 13.37 18.52
C ASN A 176 15.22 13.91 19.50
#